data_AF-A0A9R1W2V8-F1
#
_entry.id   AF-A0A9R1W2V8-F1
#
_cell.length_a   1.000
_cell.length_b   1.000
_cell.length_c   1.000
_cell.angle_alpha   90.00
_cell.angle_beta   90.00
_cell.angle_gamma   90.00
#
_symmetry.space_group_name_H-M   'P 1'
#
loop_
_entity.id
_entity.type
_entity.pdbx_description
1 polymer ?
#
loop_
_entity_poly.entity_id
_entity_poly.type
_entity_poly.pdbx_seq_one_letter_code
_entity_poly.pdbx_strand_id
1 'polypeptide(L)'
;MLALHVLLNIPNGGMVRHTGYVEATVVTCKAAKEAVKMILYVVDQVGGIFVVTVDHDNAEDMVKMNKKGEHVLDKVGNVQILTSHTLQQVT
;
A
#
# COMPACT_ATOMS: atom_id res chain seq x y z
N MET A 1 -32.83 11.53 10.35
CA MET A 1 -31.75 11.85 9.40
C MET A 1 -31.05 10.53 9.07
N LEU A 2 -31.07 10.09 7.82
CA LEU A 2 -30.36 8.87 7.40
C LEU A 2 -28.87 9.19 7.31
N ALA A 3 -28.04 8.47 8.06
CA ALA A 3 -26.59 8.50 7.88
C ALA A 3 -26.22 7.54 6.74
N LEU A 4 -25.55 8.03 5.70
CA LEU A 4 -25.01 7.22 4.61
C LEU A 4 -23.56 6.86 4.93
N HIS A 5 -23.24 5.57 4.91
CA HIS A 5 -21.89 5.06 5.16
C HIS A 5 -21.37 4.38 3.88
N VAL A 6 -20.14 4.71 3.49
CA VAL A 6 -19.45 4.10 2.34
C VAL A 6 -18.15 3.49 2.83
N LEU A 7 -17.96 2.20 2.58
CA LEU A 7 -16.72 1.48 2.87
C LEU A 7 -16.06 1.07 1.55
N LEU A 8 -14.77 1.34 1.40
CA LEU A 8 -14.02 1.11 0.17
C LEU A 8 -12.65 0.51 0.46
N ASN A 9 -12.21 -0.42 -0.40
CA ASN A 9 -10.85 -0.94 -0.45
C ASN A 9 -10.17 -0.53 -1.77
N ILE A 10 -8.93 -0.05 -1.70
CA ILE A 10 -8.10 0.31 -2.85
C ILE A 10 -6.93 -0.70 -2.95
N PRO A 11 -7.08 -1.81 -3.70
CA PRO A 11 -6.19 -2.96 -3.59
C PRO A 11 -4.87 -2.81 -4.37
N ASN A 12 -4.72 -1.72 -5.13
CA ASN A 12 -3.67 -1.51 -6.14
C ASN A 12 -2.27 -1.88 -5.64
N GLY A 13 -1.78 -1.22 -4.58
CA GLY A 13 -0.43 -1.48 -4.06
C GLY A 13 -0.27 -2.90 -3.52
N GLY A 14 -1.31 -3.43 -2.86
CA GLY A 14 -1.26 -4.74 -2.20
C GLY A 14 -1.11 -5.86 -3.19
N MET A 15 -2.04 -5.88 -4.15
CA MET A 15 -2.09 -6.91 -5.18
C MET A 15 -0.84 -6.92 -6.06
N VAL A 16 -0.35 -5.74 -6.46
CA VAL A 16 0.79 -5.67 -7.38
C VAL A 16 2.11 -5.91 -6.67
N ARG A 17 2.26 -5.52 -5.40
CA ARG A 17 3.44 -5.87 -4.61
C ARG A 17 3.68 -7.38 -4.56
N HIS A 18 2.63 -8.20 -4.43
CA HIS A 18 2.75 -9.66 -4.41
C HIS A 18 3.37 -10.26 -5.69
N THR A 19 3.44 -9.50 -6.79
CA THR A 19 4.15 -9.90 -8.02
C THR A 19 5.67 -9.81 -7.90
N GLY A 20 6.17 -9.05 -6.92
CA GLY A 20 7.59 -8.73 -6.78
C GLY A 20 8.11 -7.71 -7.78
N TYR A 21 7.26 -7.11 -8.61
CA TYR A 21 7.68 -6.12 -9.59
C TYR A 21 7.63 -4.71 -8.99
N VAL A 22 8.79 -4.19 -8.60
CA VAL A 22 8.92 -2.93 -7.86
C VAL A 22 8.39 -1.74 -8.66
N GLU A 23 8.76 -1.61 -9.93
CA GLU A 23 8.34 -0.50 -10.78
C GLU A 23 6.82 -0.49 -10.98
N ALA A 24 6.22 -1.65 -11.22
CA ALA A 24 4.76 -1.77 -11.32
C ALA A 24 4.08 -1.40 -10.00
N THR A 25 4.64 -1.84 -8.87
CA THR A 25 4.13 -1.52 -7.54
C THR A 25 4.11 0.00 -7.31
N VAL A 26 5.20 0.70 -7.64
CA VAL A 26 5.27 2.17 -7.58
C VAL A 26 4.20 2.85 -8.44
N VAL A 27 3.98 2.36 -9.66
CA VAL A 27 2.92 2.90 -10.55
C VAL A 27 1.54 2.72 -9.91
N THR A 28 1.26 1.55 -9.33
CA THR A 28 -0.03 1.30 -8.69
C THR A 28 -0.27 2.08 -7.41
N CYS A 29 0.78 2.36 -6.62
CA CYS A 29 0.69 3.27 -5.47
C CYS A 29 0.34 4.69 -5.91
N LYS A 30 0.89 5.17 -7.04
CA LYS A 30 0.51 6.48 -7.60
C LYS A 30 -0.96 6.50 -8.04
N ALA A 31 -1.43 5.44 -8.70
CA ALA A 31 -2.84 5.33 -9.08
C ALA A 31 -3.77 5.33 -7.86
N ALA A 32 -3.43 4.60 -6.80
CA ALA A 32 -4.17 4.58 -5.54
C ALA A 32 -4.24 5.98 -4.91
N LYS A 33 -3.12 6.71 -4.88
CA LYS A 33 -3.05 8.10 -4.38
C LYS A 33 -4.01 9.02 -5.15
N GLU A 34 -4.04 8.93 -6.47
CA GLU A 34 -4.97 9.76 -7.27
C GLU A 34 -6.44 9.38 -7.03
N ALA A 35 -6.75 8.09 -6.88
CA ALA A 35 -8.09 7.64 -6.52
C ALA A 35 -8.54 8.20 -5.16
N VAL A 36 -7.69 8.09 -4.13
CA VAL A 36 -7.97 8.65 -2.80
C VAL A 36 -8.21 10.15 -2.87
N LYS A 37 -7.38 10.92 -3.59
CA LYS A 37 -7.60 12.37 -3.76
C LYS A 37 -8.96 12.70 -4.35
N MET A 38 -9.39 11.99 -5.40
CA MET A 38 -10.71 12.21 -6.01
C MET A 38 -11.84 11.94 -5.03
N ILE A 39 -11.73 10.88 -4.22
CA ILE A 39 -12.74 10.54 -3.20
C ILE A 39 -12.79 11.62 -2.13
N LEU A 40 -11.64 12.01 -1.56
CA LEU A 40 -11.56 13.02 -0.52
C LEU A 40 -12.11 14.36 -0.98
N TYR A 41 -11.85 14.75 -2.24
CA TYR A 41 -12.43 15.94 -2.84
C TYR A 41 -13.96 15.91 -2.82
N VAL A 42 -14.58 14.80 -3.26
CA VAL A 42 -16.04 14.68 -3.27
C VAL A 42 -16.63 14.65 -1.85
N VAL A 43 -15.97 13.96 -0.91
CA VAL A 43 -16.41 13.94 0.50
C VAL A 43 -16.43 15.34 1.10
N ASP A 44 -15.41 16.16 0.81
CA ASP A 44 -15.34 17.56 1.24
C ASP A 44 -16.49 18.41 0.65
N GLN A 45 -16.80 18.24 -0.65
CA GLN A 45 -17.89 18.97 -1.30
C GLN A 45 -19.28 18.69 -0.71
N VAL A 46 -19.49 17.51 -0.12
CA VAL A 46 -20.76 17.13 0.51
C VAL A 46 -20.77 17.37 2.02
N GLY A 47 -19.70 17.96 2.60
CA GLY A 47 -19.56 18.18 4.04
C GLY A 47 -19.47 16.88 4.84
N GLY A 48 -18.96 15.81 4.22
CA GLY A 48 -18.80 14.51 4.84
C GLY A 48 -17.53 14.40 5.69
N ILE A 49 -17.39 13.26 6.37
CA ILE A 49 -16.19 12.91 7.15
C ILE A 49 -15.62 11.63 6.56
N PHE A 50 -14.30 11.51 6.53
CA PHE A 50 -13.61 10.32 6.07
C PHE A 50 -12.61 9.80 7.10
N VAL A 51 -12.33 8.51 7.04
CA VAL A 51 -11.21 7.85 7.70
C VAL A 51 -10.47 7.08 6.61
N VAL A 52 -9.16 7.35 6.48
CA VAL A 52 -8.28 6.59 5.58
C VAL A 52 -7.37 5.75 6.47
N THR A 53 -7.30 4.46 6.18
CA THR A 53 -6.46 3.51 6.91
C THR A 53 -6.06 2.38 5.97
N VAL A 54 -5.20 1.50 6.46
CA VAL A 54 -4.81 0.26 5.79
C VAL A 54 -5.09 -0.90 6.74
N ASP A 55 -5.43 -2.05 6.19
CA ASP A 55 -5.71 -3.28 6.94
C ASP A 55 -4.43 -3.99 7.39
N HIS A 56 -3.37 -3.89 6.59
CA HIS A 56 -2.03 -4.36 6.90
C HIS A 56 -1.01 -3.58 6.05
N ASP A 57 0.27 -3.72 6.39
CA ASP A 57 1.34 -3.09 5.61
C ASP A 57 1.44 -3.64 4.19
N ASN A 58 2.01 -2.81 3.31
CA ASN A 58 1.91 -2.96 1.88
C ASN A 58 3.24 -2.67 1.17
N ALA A 59 3.29 -1.67 0.29
CA ALA A 59 4.34 -1.50 -0.71
C ALA A 59 5.59 -0.76 -0.19
N GLU A 60 5.65 -0.46 1.10
CA GLU A 60 6.73 0.33 1.72
C GLU A 60 8.08 -0.40 1.78
N ASP A 61 8.07 -1.73 1.96
CA ASP A 61 9.27 -2.56 1.88
C ASP A 61 9.06 -3.76 0.96
N MET A 62 9.94 -3.89 -0.03
CA MET A 62 9.92 -4.97 -1.02
C MET A 62 11.23 -5.75 -1.04
N VAL A 63 12.09 -5.60 -0.01
CA VAL A 63 13.36 -6.32 0.09
C VAL A 63 13.35 -7.21 1.33
N LYS A 64 13.80 -8.45 1.20
CA LYS A 64 13.93 -9.35 2.35
C LYS A 64 15.04 -8.87 3.27
N MET A 65 14.76 -8.79 4.56
CA MET A 65 15.76 -8.54 5.60
C MET A 65 16.02 -9.81 6.44
N ASN A 66 17.26 -9.98 6.88
CA ASN A 66 17.61 -11.01 7.85
C ASN A 66 17.28 -10.52 9.29
N LYS A 67 17.51 -11.38 10.29
CA LYS A 67 17.25 -11.04 11.71
C LYS A 67 18.09 -9.87 12.26
N LYS A 68 19.13 -9.45 11.53
CA LYS A 68 19.98 -8.31 11.88
C LYS A 68 19.55 -7.01 11.17
N GLY A 69 18.50 -7.06 10.34
CA GLY A 69 18.06 -5.91 9.54
C GLY A 69 18.88 -5.67 8.28
N GLU A 70 19.67 -6.66 7.83
CA GLU A 70 20.48 -6.54 6.61
C GLU A 70 19.72 -7.14 5.42
N HIS A 71 19.89 -6.55 4.23
CA HIS A 71 19.30 -7.09 3.01
C HIS A 71 19.83 -8.50 2.71
N VAL A 72 18.91 -9.41 2.43
CA VAL A 72 19.26 -10.76 1.97
C VAL A 72 19.59 -10.69 0.49
N LEU A 73 20.77 -11.19 0.12
CA LEU A 73 21.21 -11.26 -1.27
C LEU A 73 21.00 -12.66 -1.86
N ASP A 74 20.86 -12.75 -3.18
CA ASP A 74 20.95 -13.99 -3.93
C ASP A 74 22.40 -14.40 -4.19
N LYS A 75 22.61 -15.52 -4.90
CA LYS A 75 23.96 -16.04 -5.19
C LYS A 75 24.80 -15.14 -6.10
N VAL A 76 24.18 -14.18 -6.77
CA VAL A 76 24.79 -13.27 -7.74
C VAL A 76 24.97 -11.87 -7.14
N GLY A 77 24.51 -11.65 -5.90
CA GLY A 77 24.63 -10.40 -5.16
C GLY A 77 23.45 -9.45 -5.32
N ASN A 78 22.36 -9.86 -5.98
CA ASN A 78 21.15 -9.03 -6.06
C ASN A 78 20.32 -9.14 -4.78
N VAL A 79 19.56 -8.11 -4.46
CA VAL A 79 18.60 -8.16 -3.35
C VAL A 79 17.49 -9.17 -3.63
N GLN A 80 17.09 -9.93 -2.61
CA GLN A 80 15.93 -10.80 -2.70
C GLN A 80 14.64 -10.01 -2.45
N ILE A 81 13.72 -10.11 -3.39
CA ILE A 81 12.42 -9.43 -3.30
C ILE A 81 11.51 -10.08 -2.26
N LEU A 82 10.84 -9.23 -1.47
CA LEU A 82 9.81 -9.59 -0.51
C LEU A 82 8.42 -9.48 -1.17
N THR A 83 7.70 -10.60 -1.21
CA THR A 83 6.34 -10.68 -1.77
C THR A 83 5.27 -10.97 -0.72
N SER A 84 5.62 -11.04 0.57
CA SER A 84 4.68 -11.20 1.69
C SER A 84 4.45 -9.86 2.41
N HIS A 85 3.47 -9.80 3.30
CA HIS A 85 3.26 -8.64 4.19
C HIS A 85 4.50 -8.29 5.03
N THR A 86 4.58 -7.04 5.48
CA THR A 86 5.58 -6.60 6.49
C THR A 86 4.93 -6.57 7.88
N LEU A 87 5.70 -6.16 8.89
CA LEU A 87 5.27 -5.98 10.28
C LEU A 87 5.45 -4.52 10.71
N GLN A 88 5.43 -3.61 9.75
CA GLN A 88 5.57 -2.19 10.02
C GLN A 88 4.31 -1.67 10.76
N GLN A 89 4.42 -0.52 11.40
CA GLN A 89 3.25 0.06 12.04
C GLN A 89 2.48 0.89 11.04
N VAL A 90 1.19 0.61 10.94
CA VAL A 90 0.23 1.43 10.22
C VAL A 90 -0.15 2.62 11.10
N THR A 91 -0.05 3.84 10.55
CA THR A 91 -0.44 5.10 11.22
C THR A 91 -1.55 5.78 10.48
#